data_AF-A0A6V7NIG9-F1
#
_entry.id   AF-A0A6V7NIG9-F1
#
_cell.length_a   1.000
_cell.length_b   1.000
_cell.length_c   1.000
_cell.angle_alpha   90.00
_cell.angle_beta   90.00
_cell.angle_gamma   90.00
#
_symmetry.space_group_name_H-M   'P 1'
#
loop_
_entity.id
_entity.type
_entity.pdbx_description
1 polymer ?
#
loop_
_entity_poly.entity_id
_entity_poly.type
_entity_poly.pdbx_seq_one_letter_code
_entity_poly.pdbx_strand_id
1 'polypeptide(L)'
;MEARVPAVRAPGTGKSTMIAAMANFLNYDIYDLELTAVKSNTELRKLFIETTGKSIIVIEDIDCSLDLTSDRKAKKKKSADDKETEDKKNAPPPLPPGMEDREKSKVTLSGLLNFIDGLWSACGGEQIIVFTTNHVEKLDPALIRRGRMDKHIEMPYCCFEAFKVLAKNYADVEEHDIFGQIKELLEEVKITPADVAESLMPKSEDKGVDERLEDLVRVLKSAKEEMEKGVANGGGSGEEEEEEEIVEDN
;
A
#
# COMPACT_ATOMS: atom_id res chain seq x y z
N MET A 1 -7.75 21.11 -16.38
CA MET A 1 -6.56 20.25 -16.23
C MET A 1 -6.49 19.83 -14.78
N GLU A 2 -7.03 18.65 -14.46
CA GLU A 2 -6.81 18.01 -13.17
C GLU A 2 -5.45 17.33 -13.26
N ALA A 3 -4.43 17.92 -12.66
CA ALA A 3 -3.15 17.27 -12.51
C ALA A 3 -3.31 16.11 -11.51
N ARG A 4 -3.67 14.92 -12.02
CA ARG A 4 -3.56 13.67 -11.28
C ARG A 4 -2.08 13.31 -11.17
N VAL A 5 -1.38 14.00 -10.27
CA VAL A 5 -0.11 13.50 -9.74
C VAL A 5 -0.42 12.15 -9.09
N PRO A 6 0.26 11.05 -9.45
CA PRO A 6 0.01 9.75 -8.85
C PRO A 6 0.16 9.89 -7.33
N ALA A 7 -0.94 9.67 -6.61
CA ALA A 7 -0.96 9.70 -5.16
C ALA A 7 -0.23 8.46 -4.66
N VAL A 8 1.11 8.51 -4.68
CA VAL A 8 1.95 7.59 -3.91
C VAL A 8 1.56 7.80 -2.45
N ARG A 9 0.79 6.87 -1.87
CA ARG A 9 0.34 6.99 -0.48
C ARG A 9 1.57 6.87 0.42
N ALA A 10 1.91 7.95 1.11
CA ALA A 10 3.09 8.00 1.97
C ALA A 10 2.96 7.06 3.19
N PRO A 11 4.08 6.50 3.70
CA PRO A 11 4.10 5.92 5.04
C PRO A 11 3.72 6.99 6.09
N GLY A 12 3.23 6.58 7.25
CA GLY A 12 2.82 7.52 8.31
C GLY A 12 1.37 8.03 8.23
N THR A 13 0.53 7.47 7.35
CA THR A 13 -0.92 7.77 7.30
C THR A 13 -1.76 7.01 8.33
N GLY A 14 -1.14 6.13 9.14
CA GLY A 14 -1.79 5.45 10.27
C GLY A 14 -2.39 4.08 9.96
N LYS A 15 -1.97 3.39 8.89
CA LYS A 15 -2.51 2.08 8.46
C LYS A 15 -2.47 1.04 9.58
N SER A 16 -1.31 0.82 10.16
CA SER A 16 -1.14 -0.13 11.28
C SER A 16 -1.84 0.37 12.55
N THR A 17 -1.87 1.69 12.80
CA THR A 17 -2.61 2.28 13.95
C THR A 17 -4.11 2.03 13.85
N MET A 18 -4.70 2.13 12.65
CA MET A 18 -6.12 1.85 12.43
C MET A 18 -6.45 0.39 12.70
N ILE A 19 -5.58 -0.54 12.26
CA ILE A 19 -5.74 -1.97 12.52
C ILE A 19 -5.70 -2.25 14.03
N ALA A 20 -4.74 -1.66 14.75
CA ALA A 20 -4.66 -1.79 16.20
C ALA A 20 -5.91 -1.26 16.90
N ALA A 21 -6.45 -0.11 16.45
CA ALA A 21 -7.69 0.45 16.98
C ALA A 21 -8.90 -0.47 16.72
N MET A 22 -8.99 -1.07 15.53
CA MET A 22 -10.04 -2.04 15.19
C MET A 22 -9.98 -3.28 16.08
N ALA A 23 -8.78 -3.84 16.28
CA ALA A 23 -8.58 -5.02 17.12
C ALA A 23 -9.00 -4.74 18.58
N ASN A 24 -8.60 -3.59 19.13
CA ASN A 24 -8.96 -3.20 20.48
C ASN A 24 -10.47 -2.93 20.62
N PHE A 25 -11.10 -2.31 19.63
CA PHE A 25 -12.54 -2.04 19.64
C PHE A 25 -13.37 -3.33 19.58
N LEU A 26 -12.94 -4.30 18.78
CA LEU A 26 -13.63 -5.59 18.61
C LEU A 26 -13.22 -6.63 19.67
N ASN A 27 -12.15 -6.37 20.43
CA ASN A 27 -11.48 -7.32 21.31
C ASN A 27 -11.04 -8.59 20.55
N TYR A 28 -10.32 -8.38 19.44
CA TYR A 28 -9.81 -9.43 18.54
C TYR A 28 -8.29 -9.54 18.63
N ASP A 29 -7.76 -10.75 18.44
CA ASP A 29 -6.32 -11.00 18.35
C ASP A 29 -5.77 -10.51 17.00
N ILE A 30 -4.56 -9.96 16.98
CA ILE A 30 -3.89 -9.54 15.74
C ILE A 30 -2.83 -10.58 15.34
N TYR A 31 -2.91 -11.05 14.10
CA TYR A 31 -1.90 -11.91 13.48
C TYR A 31 -1.26 -11.16 12.32
N ASP A 32 -0.01 -10.75 12.50
CA ASP A 32 0.79 -10.15 11.44
C ASP A 32 1.45 -11.25 10.59
N LEU A 33 1.14 -11.27 9.29
CA LEU A 33 1.59 -12.28 8.35
C LEU A 33 2.56 -11.68 7.34
N GLU A 34 3.84 -11.98 7.55
CA GLU A 34 4.90 -11.63 6.62
C GLU A 34 4.96 -12.64 5.45
N LEU A 35 4.48 -12.22 4.26
CA LEU A 35 4.42 -13.10 3.08
C LEU A 35 5.78 -13.57 2.57
N THR A 36 6.84 -12.79 2.79
CA THR A 36 8.22 -13.12 2.36
C THR A 36 8.79 -14.29 3.16
N ALA A 37 8.35 -14.48 4.40
CA ALA A 37 8.78 -15.57 5.28
C ALA A 37 8.10 -16.90 4.94
N VAL A 38 7.02 -16.89 4.16
CA VAL A 38 6.23 -18.08 3.83
C VAL A 38 6.77 -18.76 2.57
N LYS A 39 7.21 -20.02 2.69
CA LYS A 39 7.89 -20.73 1.60
C LYS A 39 6.92 -21.31 0.57
N SER A 40 5.69 -21.64 0.98
CA SER A 40 4.70 -22.30 0.13
C SER A 40 3.25 -21.95 0.45
N ASN A 41 2.36 -22.09 -0.54
CA ASN A 41 0.91 -21.95 -0.33
C ASN A 41 0.35 -22.97 0.68
N THR A 42 1.01 -24.12 0.87
CA THR A 42 0.60 -25.13 1.87
C THR A 42 0.87 -24.63 3.29
N GLU A 43 2.02 -23.99 3.51
CA GLU A 43 2.37 -23.35 4.78
C GLU A 43 1.46 -22.17 5.07
N LEU A 44 1.21 -21.33 4.07
CA LEU A 44 0.23 -20.24 4.15
C LEU A 44 -1.13 -20.76 4.61
N ARG A 45 -1.63 -21.82 3.96
CA ARG A 45 -2.88 -22.47 4.34
C ARG A 45 -2.86 -22.96 5.79
N LYS A 46 -1.75 -23.56 6.23
CA LYS A 46 -1.62 -24.06 7.61
C LYS A 46 -1.71 -22.90 8.62
N LEU A 47 -1.06 -21.78 8.36
CA LEU A 47 -1.10 -20.59 9.22
C LEU A 47 -2.54 -20.08 9.39
N PHE A 48 -3.30 -19.94 8.30
CA PHE A 48 -4.71 -19.56 8.39
C PHE A 48 -5.57 -20.56 9.18
N ILE A 49 -5.27 -21.86 9.09
CA ILE A 49 -6.00 -22.89 9.86
C ILE A 49 -5.68 -22.82 11.35
N GLU A 50 -4.45 -22.47 11.70
CA GLU A 50 -3.99 -22.38 13.09
C GLU A 50 -4.42 -21.09 13.79
N THR A 51 -4.85 -20.07 13.04
CA THR A 51 -5.41 -18.84 13.62
C THR A 51 -6.72 -19.13 14.36
N THR A 52 -6.90 -18.47 15.51
CA THR A 52 -8.12 -18.57 16.30
C THR A 52 -9.25 -17.77 15.65
N GLY A 53 -10.50 -18.04 16.08
CA GLY A 53 -11.62 -17.13 15.79
C GLY A 53 -11.50 -15.84 16.62
N LYS A 54 -12.24 -14.80 16.22
CA LYS A 54 -12.13 -13.44 16.75
C LYS A 54 -10.75 -12.85 16.54
N SER A 55 -10.31 -12.87 15.28
CA SER A 55 -8.97 -12.44 14.91
C SER A 55 -8.97 -11.51 13.70
N ILE A 56 -7.95 -10.66 13.64
CA ILE A 56 -7.60 -9.82 12.51
C ILE A 56 -6.26 -10.32 11.97
N ILE A 57 -6.26 -10.81 10.73
CA ILE A 57 -5.05 -11.24 10.02
C ILE A 57 -4.60 -10.07 9.15
N VAL A 58 -3.38 -9.61 9.37
CA VAL A 58 -2.78 -8.46 8.70
C VAL A 58 -1.77 -8.97 7.68
N ILE A 59 -1.86 -8.45 6.47
CA ILE A 59 -0.95 -8.76 5.38
C ILE A 59 -0.43 -7.44 4.87
N GLU A 60 0.77 -7.07 5.32
CA GLU A 60 1.35 -5.77 5.01
C GLU A 60 2.02 -5.73 3.64
N ASP A 61 2.03 -4.54 3.02
CA ASP A 61 2.80 -4.18 1.82
C ASP A 61 2.72 -5.21 0.67
N ILE A 62 1.50 -5.58 0.30
CA ILE A 62 1.26 -6.54 -0.80
C ILE A 62 1.78 -6.07 -2.18
N ASP A 63 2.08 -4.78 -2.32
CA ASP A 63 2.69 -4.14 -3.48
C ASP A 63 4.23 -4.14 -3.45
N CYS A 64 4.90 -4.42 -2.33
CA CYS A 64 6.34 -4.65 -2.31
C CYS A 64 6.68 -6.09 -2.71
N SER A 65 5.71 -7.00 -2.56
CA SER A 65 5.83 -8.41 -2.93
C SER A 65 5.58 -8.67 -4.43
N LEU A 66 6.03 -7.80 -5.34
CA LEU A 66 5.71 -7.83 -6.79
C LEU A 66 6.11 -9.10 -7.56
N ASP A 67 6.90 -9.98 -6.95
CA ASP A 67 7.11 -11.34 -7.46
C ASP A 67 5.83 -12.21 -7.36
N LEU A 68 4.82 -11.78 -6.58
CA LEU A 68 3.56 -12.49 -6.34
C LEU A 68 2.44 -12.15 -7.35
N THR A 69 2.56 -11.06 -8.12
CA THR A 69 1.54 -10.56 -9.07
C THR A 69 1.92 -10.75 -10.55
N SER A 70 3.20 -11.05 -10.82
CA SER A 70 3.76 -11.10 -12.18
C SER A 70 3.37 -12.34 -13.01
N ASP A 71 2.73 -13.34 -12.40
CA ASP A 71 2.45 -14.63 -13.05
C ASP A 71 1.37 -14.61 -14.15
N ARG A 72 0.61 -13.53 -14.30
CA ARG A 72 -0.44 -13.46 -15.36
C ARG A 72 0.03 -12.85 -16.67
N LYS A 73 1.09 -12.04 -16.69
CA LYS A 73 1.58 -11.41 -17.94
C LYS A 73 2.60 -12.28 -18.69
N ALA A 74 3.30 -13.20 -18.02
CA ALA A 74 4.32 -14.03 -18.65
C ALA A 74 3.80 -15.21 -19.50
N LYS A 75 2.51 -15.60 -19.37
CA LYS A 75 1.96 -16.78 -20.08
C LYS A 75 1.30 -16.51 -21.44
N LYS A 76 1.24 -15.26 -21.92
CA LYS A 76 0.57 -14.94 -23.20
C LYS A 76 1.50 -14.67 -24.39
N LYS A 77 2.81 -14.97 -24.27
CA LYS A 77 3.81 -14.73 -25.34
C LYS A 77 4.64 -15.96 -25.72
N LYS A 78 4.07 -17.16 -25.65
CA LYS A 78 4.64 -18.39 -26.25
C LYS A 78 3.53 -19.32 -26.79
N SER A 79 2.84 -18.90 -27.84
CA SER A 79 1.99 -19.80 -28.64
C SER A 79 1.81 -19.22 -30.05
N ALA A 80 2.85 -19.38 -30.87
CA ALA A 80 2.97 -19.26 -32.33
C ALA A 80 4.50 -19.12 -32.53
N ASP A 81 5.25 -19.93 -33.26
CA ASP A 81 4.98 -20.76 -34.42
C ASP A 81 6.11 -21.82 -34.51
N ASP A 82 5.81 -22.98 -35.08
CA ASP A 82 6.71 -23.85 -35.88
C ASP A 82 6.27 -25.32 -35.85
N LYS A 83 5.91 -25.79 -37.05
CA LYS A 83 5.57 -27.17 -37.38
C LYS A 83 6.82 -28.01 -37.63
N GLU A 84 6.76 -29.23 -37.09
CA GLU A 84 7.27 -30.53 -37.59
C GLU A 84 8.78 -30.71 -37.88
N THR A 85 9.39 -31.63 -37.13
CA THR A 85 10.03 -32.87 -37.68
C THR A 85 10.40 -33.86 -36.56
N GLU A 86 10.48 -35.13 -36.94
CA GLU A 86 10.41 -36.35 -36.13
C GLU A 86 11.67 -36.70 -35.29
N ASP A 87 11.41 -37.49 -34.24
CA ASP A 87 12.24 -38.56 -33.65
C ASP A 87 13.75 -38.35 -33.38
N LYS A 88 14.09 -38.20 -32.08
CA LYS A 88 14.90 -39.16 -31.28
C LYS A 88 15.38 -38.54 -29.95
N LYS A 89 15.20 -39.34 -28.88
CA LYS A 89 16.05 -39.50 -27.68
C LYS A 89 16.89 -38.28 -27.24
N ASN A 90 16.58 -37.74 -26.06
CA ASN A 90 17.49 -37.72 -24.89
C ASN A 90 16.89 -36.87 -23.76
N ALA A 91 17.02 -37.37 -22.53
CA ALA A 91 16.67 -36.68 -21.30
C ALA A 91 17.35 -35.29 -21.22
N PRO A 92 16.73 -34.29 -20.57
CA PRO A 92 17.39 -33.00 -20.36
C PRO A 92 18.65 -33.19 -19.49
N PRO A 93 19.75 -32.49 -19.80
CA PRO A 93 21.02 -32.65 -19.09
C PRO A 93 20.89 -32.17 -17.63
N PRO A 94 21.69 -32.74 -16.70
CA PRO A 94 21.68 -32.30 -15.31
C PRO A 94 22.24 -30.87 -15.22
N LEU A 95 21.51 -30.01 -14.51
CA LEU A 95 21.92 -28.64 -14.20
C LEU A 95 23.25 -28.67 -13.40
N PRO A 96 24.17 -27.72 -13.64
CA PRO A 96 25.44 -27.66 -12.95
C PRO A 96 25.27 -27.39 -11.44
N PRO A 97 26.09 -28.00 -10.57
CA PRO A 97 25.99 -27.81 -9.12
C PRO A 97 26.66 -26.48 -8.74
N GLY A 98 25.89 -25.54 -8.21
CA GLY A 98 26.45 -24.27 -7.72
C GLY A 98 25.56 -23.03 -7.80
N MET A 99 24.29 -23.13 -8.18
CA MET A 99 23.33 -22.07 -7.91
C MET A 99 22.62 -22.40 -6.61
N GLU A 100 23.08 -21.79 -5.53
CA GLU A 100 22.39 -21.74 -4.25
C GLU A 100 20.90 -21.48 -4.49
N ASP A 101 20.07 -22.33 -3.90
CA ASP A 101 18.62 -22.14 -3.81
C ASP A 101 18.36 -20.76 -3.21
N ARG A 102 18.18 -19.75 -4.07
CA ARG A 102 17.25 -18.67 -3.73
C ARG A 102 15.89 -19.34 -3.71
N GLU A 103 15.53 -19.91 -2.55
CA GLU A 103 14.17 -20.33 -2.21
C GLU A 103 13.27 -19.08 -2.32
N LYS A 104 12.95 -18.67 -3.55
CA LYS A 104 11.93 -17.67 -3.80
C LYS A 104 10.65 -18.24 -3.24
N SER A 105 10.03 -17.53 -2.30
CA SER A 105 8.71 -17.86 -1.77
C SER A 105 7.77 -18.17 -2.94
N LYS A 106 7.24 -19.40 -3.01
CA LYS A 106 6.30 -19.81 -4.09
C LYS A 106 4.86 -19.36 -3.82
N VAL A 107 4.67 -18.47 -2.85
CA VAL A 107 3.39 -17.83 -2.61
C VAL A 107 3.08 -16.97 -3.83
N THR A 108 1.81 -16.78 -4.16
CA THR A 108 1.39 -15.76 -5.12
C THR A 108 0.16 -15.06 -4.55
N LEU A 109 -0.06 -13.80 -4.90
CA LEU A 109 -1.20 -13.03 -4.38
C LEU A 109 -2.51 -13.64 -4.87
N SER A 110 -2.48 -14.24 -6.07
CA SER A 110 -3.60 -15.06 -6.58
C SER A 110 -3.82 -16.35 -5.79
N GLY A 111 -2.76 -17.02 -5.34
CA GLY A 111 -2.84 -18.23 -4.51
C GLY A 111 -3.41 -17.94 -3.12
N LEU A 112 -2.97 -16.84 -2.52
CA LEU A 112 -3.49 -16.31 -1.25
C LEU A 112 -5.00 -16.00 -1.35
N LEU A 113 -5.44 -15.29 -2.37
CA LEU A 113 -6.87 -14.98 -2.50
C LEU A 113 -7.72 -16.18 -2.88
N ASN A 114 -7.24 -17.10 -3.73
CA ASN A 114 -7.97 -18.33 -4.02
C ASN A 114 -8.17 -19.19 -2.76
N PHE A 115 -7.27 -19.08 -1.79
CA PHE A 115 -7.41 -19.72 -0.50
C PHE A 115 -8.48 -19.05 0.37
N ILE A 116 -8.48 -17.72 0.42
CA ILE A 116 -9.45 -16.91 1.19
C ILE A 116 -10.87 -17.06 0.62
N ASP A 117 -11.02 -17.05 -0.70
CA ASP A 117 -12.29 -17.22 -1.43
C ASP A 117 -12.87 -18.63 -1.30
N GLY A 118 -12.07 -19.61 -0.89
CA GLY A 118 -12.48 -21.00 -0.77
C GLY A 118 -13.44 -21.23 0.40
N LEU A 119 -13.91 -22.48 0.51
CA LEU A 119 -14.81 -22.99 1.59
C LEU A 119 -14.30 -22.76 3.03
N TRP A 120 -13.17 -22.09 3.24
CA TRP A 120 -12.67 -21.71 4.56
C TRP A 120 -13.50 -20.63 5.25
N SER A 121 -14.10 -19.71 4.49
CA SER A 121 -15.06 -18.75 5.04
C SER A 121 -16.25 -19.45 5.74
N ALA A 122 -16.53 -20.71 5.41
CA ALA A 122 -17.62 -21.49 6.02
C ALA A 122 -17.21 -22.32 7.26
N CYS A 123 -15.91 -22.47 7.55
CA CYS A 123 -15.39 -23.36 8.61
C CYS A 123 -14.55 -22.66 9.68
N GLY A 124 -14.15 -21.40 9.45
CA GLY A 124 -13.46 -20.57 10.44
C GLY A 124 -14.42 -19.76 11.31
N GLY A 125 -14.01 -19.40 12.52
CA GLY A 125 -14.75 -18.44 13.35
C GLY A 125 -14.76 -17.03 12.74
N GLU A 126 -15.18 -16.04 13.51
CA GLU A 126 -15.17 -14.63 13.09
C GLU A 126 -13.74 -14.17 12.76
N GLN A 127 -13.42 -13.98 11.48
CA GLN A 127 -12.08 -13.59 11.01
C GLN A 127 -12.17 -12.39 10.07
N ILE A 128 -11.33 -11.39 10.29
CA ILE A 128 -11.16 -10.22 9.42
C ILE A 128 -9.77 -10.30 8.81
N ILE A 129 -9.67 -10.15 7.50
CA ILE A 129 -8.38 -10.07 6.81
C ILE A 129 -8.19 -8.63 6.32
N VAL A 130 -7.08 -8.01 6.73
CA VAL A 130 -6.73 -6.65 6.34
C VAL A 130 -5.46 -6.68 5.51
N PHE A 131 -5.54 -6.14 4.30
CA PHE A 131 -4.41 -5.93 3.42
C PHE A 131 -4.00 -4.46 3.48
N THR A 132 -2.71 -4.18 3.62
CA THR A 132 -2.18 -2.81 3.48
C THR A 132 -1.39 -2.70 2.18
N THR A 133 -1.50 -1.55 1.53
CA THR A 133 -0.74 -1.24 0.31
C THR A 133 -0.53 0.26 0.16
N ASN A 134 0.62 0.64 -0.38
CA ASN A 134 0.89 2.03 -0.76
C ASN A 134 0.58 2.30 -2.25
N HIS A 135 0.48 1.24 -3.05
CA HIS A 135 0.30 1.27 -4.50
C HIS A 135 -0.87 0.40 -4.97
N VAL A 136 -2.10 0.88 -4.78
CA VAL A 136 -3.32 0.15 -5.21
C VAL A 136 -3.35 -0.11 -6.72
N GLU A 137 -2.72 0.76 -7.51
CA GLU A 137 -2.60 0.66 -8.97
C GLU A 137 -1.72 -0.51 -9.45
N LYS A 138 -0.83 -1.02 -8.58
CA LYS A 138 0.02 -2.18 -8.89
C LYS A 138 -0.69 -3.51 -8.63
N LEU A 139 -1.85 -3.49 -7.98
CA LEU A 139 -2.61 -4.69 -7.67
C LEU A 139 -3.43 -5.14 -8.88
N ASP A 140 -3.51 -6.45 -9.07
CA ASP A 140 -4.34 -7.04 -10.12
C ASP A 140 -5.83 -6.71 -9.85
N PRO A 141 -6.56 -6.07 -10.79
CA PRO A 141 -7.95 -5.66 -10.56
C PRO A 141 -8.90 -6.81 -10.18
N ALA A 142 -8.55 -8.06 -10.52
CA ALA A 142 -9.34 -9.22 -10.11
C ALA A 142 -9.27 -9.50 -8.61
N LEU A 143 -8.33 -8.90 -7.88
CA LEU A 143 -8.16 -9.01 -6.42
C LEU A 143 -9.05 -8.00 -5.68
N ILE A 144 -9.26 -6.83 -6.29
CA ILE A 144 -10.01 -5.69 -5.75
C ILE A 144 -11.53 -5.90 -5.89
N ARG A 145 -11.95 -6.92 -6.66
CA ARG A 145 -13.36 -7.22 -6.92
C ARG A 145 -14.10 -7.62 -5.63
N ARG A 146 -15.37 -7.21 -5.56
CA ARG A 146 -16.33 -7.66 -4.53
C ARG A 146 -16.37 -9.19 -4.43
N GLY A 147 -16.39 -9.70 -3.19
CA GLY A 147 -16.28 -11.12 -2.86
C GLY A 147 -14.87 -11.55 -2.44
N ARG A 148 -13.83 -10.73 -2.69
CA ARG A 148 -12.45 -10.96 -2.23
C ARG A 148 -12.00 -9.87 -1.25
N MET A 149 -12.07 -8.63 -1.71
CA MET A 149 -11.78 -7.43 -0.93
C MET A 149 -13.02 -6.54 -0.94
N ASP A 150 -13.88 -6.70 0.06
CA ASP A 150 -15.21 -6.07 0.07
C ASP A 150 -15.20 -4.60 0.51
N LYS A 151 -14.22 -4.21 1.34
CA LYS A 151 -14.10 -2.86 1.90
C LYS A 151 -12.75 -2.26 1.54
N HIS A 152 -12.81 -1.04 1.01
CA HIS A 152 -11.65 -0.28 0.55
C HIS A 152 -11.63 1.02 1.36
N ILE A 153 -10.56 1.23 2.11
CA ILE A 153 -10.39 2.41 2.96
C ILE A 153 -9.17 3.16 2.44
N GLU A 154 -9.41 4.39 1.98
CA GLU A 154 -8.33 5.29 1.61
C GLU A 154 -7.89 6.11 2.82
N MET A 155 -6.57 6.23 2.97
CA MET A 155 -5.92 6.90 4.09
C MET A 155 -5.13 8.08 3.54
N PRO A 156 -5.78 9.25 3.40
CA PRO A 156 -5.21 10.41 2.73
C PRO A 156 -4.17 11.13 3.61
N TYR A 157 -3.59 12.19 3.05
CA TYR A 157 -2.80 13.17 3.78
C TYR A 157 -3.65 13.89 4.84
N CYS A 158 -2.98 14.53 5.80
CA CYS A 158 -3.64 15.20 6.92
C CYS A 158 -4.46 16.40 6.44
N CYS A 159 -5.78 16.34 6.61
CA CYS A 159 -6.66 17.48 6.41
C CYS A 159 -6.79 18.32 7.69
N PHE A 160 -7.45 19.47 7.59
CA PHE A 160 -7.64 20.36 8.75
C PHE A 160 -8.43 19.70 9.88
N GLU A 161 -9.45 18.91 9.57
CA GLU A 161 -10.24 18.17 10.56
C GLU A 161 -9.39 17.12 11.29
N ALA A 162 -8.54 16.40 10.56
CA ALA A 162 -7.58 15.48 11.15
C ALA A 162 -6.56 16.21 12.04
N PHE A 163 -6.04 17.35 11.57
CA PHE A 163 -5.17 18.22 12.37
C PHE A 163 -5.83 18.65 13.68
N LYS A 164 -7.10 19.08 13.67
CA LYS A 164 -7.81 19.46 14.91
C LYS A 164 -7.86 18.32 15.93
N VAL A 165 -8.07 17.08 15.47
CA VAL A 165 -8.04 15.90 16.33
C VAL A 165 -6.63 15.68 16.89
N LEU A 166 -5.59 15.84 16.08
CA LEU A 166 -4.20 15.72 16.53
C LEU A 166 -3.82 16.84 17.52
N ALA A 167 -4.23 18.08 17.27
CA ALA A 167 -3.99 19.22 18.15
C ALA A 167 -4.65 19.02 19.52
N LYS A 168 -5.88 18.52 19.54
CA LYS A 168 -6.55 18.13 20.78
C LYS A 168 -5.80 17.00 21.51
N ASN A 169 -5.41 15.94 20.79
CA ASN A 169 -4.80 14.77 21.43
C ASN A 169 -3.38 15.02 21.96
N TYR A 170 -2.56 15.83 21.27
CA TYR A 170 -1.14 16.02 21.59
C TYR A 170 -0.81 17.37 22.23
N ALA A 171 -1.67 18.38 22.07
CA ALA A 171 -1.46 19.72 22.60
C ALA A 171 -2.61 20.21 23.51
N ASP A 172 -3.70 19.45 23.64
CA ASP A 172 -4.91 19.83 24.39
C ASP A 172 -5.49 21.19 23.96
N VAL A 173 -5.42 21.47 22.65
CA VAL A 173 -5.93 22.72 22.05
C VAL A 173 -7.03 22.43 21.04
N GLU A 174 -8.17 23.10 21.24
CA GLU A 174 -9.32 23.01 20.33
C GLU A 174 -9.42 24.21 19.38
N GLU A 175 -8.90 25.37 19.79
CA GLU A 175 -8.92 26.63 19.05
C GLU A 175 -7.64 27.43 19.31
N HIS A 176 -7.11 28.06 18.26
CA HIS A 176 -5.94 28.92 18.32
C HIS A 176 -5.94 29.91 17.14
N ASP A 177 -5.40 31.12 17.32
CA ASP A 177 -5.39 32.17 16.28
C ASP A 177 -4.67 31.70 15.00
N ILE A 178 -3.66 30.85 15.14
CA ILE A 178 -2.85 30.30 14.04
C ILE A 178 -3.59 29.19 13.25
N PHE A 179 -4.72 28.65 13.75
CA PHE A 179 -5.44 27.58 13.05
C PHE A 179 -5.94 28.02 11.66
N GLY A 180 -6.28 29.28 11.48
CA GLY A 180 -6.65 29.82 10.16
C GLY A 180 -5.51 29.69 9.15
N GLN A 181 -4.29 30.06 9.56
CA GLN A 181 -3.09 29.92 8.73
C GLN A 181 -2.74 28.45 8.45
N ILE A 182 -2.87 27.57 9.45
CA ILE A 182 -2.61 26.13 9.27
C ILE A 182 -3.62 25.53 8.27
N LYS A 183 -4.89 25.94 8.34
CA LYS A 183 -5.91 25.48 7.41
C LYS A 183 -5.56 25.82 5.96
N GLU A 184 -5.21 27.08 5.68
CA GLU A 184 -4.82 27.54 4.34
C GLU A 184 -3.61 26.75 3.82
N LEU A 185 -2.60 26.52 4.67
CA LEU A 185 -1.41 25.76 4.28
C LEU A 185 -1.69 24.27 4.03
N LEU A 186 -2.58 23.63 4.82
CA LEU A 186 -2.96 22.22 4.63
C LEU A 186 -3.78 21.98 3.36
N GLU A 187 -4.45 23.01 2.82
CA GLU A 187 -5.16 22.92 1.54
C GLU A 187 -4.20 22.89 0.34
N GLU A 188 -2.98 23.43 0.50
CA GLU A 188 -1.99 23.54 -0.57
C GLU A 188 -0.87 22.49 -0.49
N VAL A 189 -0.59 21.98 0.72
CA VAL A 189 0.55 21.10 1.00
C VAL A 189 0.09 19.69 1.38
N LYS A 190 0.79 18.68 0.86
CA LYS A 190 0.59 17.28 1.26
C LYS A 190 1.53 16.93 2.42
N ILE A 191 0.97 16.71 3.61
CA ILE A 191 1.71 16.32 4.81
C ILE A 191 1.03 15.13 5.48
N THR A 192 1.80 14.20 6.07
CA THR A 192 1.20 13.02 6.71
C THR A 192 0.72 13.35 8.13
N PRO A 193 -0.31 12.63 8.63
CA PRO A 193 -0.71 12.73 10.04
C PRO A 193 0.45 12.49 11.01
N ALA A 194 1.41 11.64 10.67
CA ALA A 194 2.60 11.38 11.47
C ALA A 194 3.51 12.63 11.58
N ASP A 195 3.80 13.31 10.46
CA ASP A 195 4.64 14.51 10.46
C ASP A 195 3.98 15.67 11.25
N VAL A 196 2.65 15.77 11.13
CA VAL A 196 1.86 16.74 11.92
C VAL A 196 1.92 16.39 13.40
N ALA A 197 1.72 15.12 13.76
CA ALA A 197 1.83 14.67 15.15
C ALA A 197 3.23 14.92 15.73
N GLU A 198 4.29 14.67 14.95
CA GLU A 198 5.68 14.94 15.36
C GLU A 198 5.94 16.42 15.68
N SER A 199 5.32 17.32 14.90
CA SER A 199 5.41 18.76 15.15
C SER A 199 4.66 19.18 16.42
N LEU A 200 3.56 18.50 16.74
CA LEU A 200 2.72 18.80 17.90
C LEU A 200 3.19 18.12 19.20
N MET A 201 4.00 17.07 19.11
CA MET A 201 4.55 16.39 20.28
C MET A 201 5.55 17.28 21.03
N PRO A 202 5.53 17.30 22.38
CA PRO A 202 6.47 18.06 23.17
C PRO A 202 7.89 17.49 22.99
N LYS A 203 8.79 18.29 22.39
CA LYS A 203 10.20 17.93 22.17
C LYS A 203 11.09 18.20 23.41
N SER A 204 10.60 19.01 24.34
CA SER A 204 11.21 19.34 25.63
C SER A 204 10.14 19.89 26.58
N GLU A 205 10.37 19.80 27.90
CA GLU A 205 9.41 20.28 28.92
C GLU A 205 9.10 21.79 28.80
N ASP A 206 10.03 22.58 28.26
CA ASP A 206 9.91 24.04 28.17
C ASP A 206 9.16 24.56 26.93
N LYS A 207 8.89 23.71 25.92
CA LYS A 207 8.24 24.19 24.69
C LYS A 207 6.74 24.36 24.90
N GLY A 208 6.29 25.61 24.86
CA GLY A 208 4.87 25.98 24.89
C GLY A 208 4.07 25.39 23.73
N VAL A 209 2.74 25.46 23.83
CA VAL A 209 1.85 25.05 22.71
C VAL A 209 2.07 25.94 21.49
N ASP A 210 2.21 27.25 21.70
CA ASP A 210 2.38 28.25 20.64
C ASP A 210 3.62 27.95 19.80
N GLU A 211 4.75 27.65 20.44
CA GLU A 211 6.00 27.28 19.74
C GLU A 211 5.83 26.02 18.88
N ARG A 212 5.06 25.03 19.35
CA ARG A 212 4.80 23.79 18.59
C ARG A 212 3.91 24.04 17.37
N LEU A 213 2.90 24.89 17.52
CA LEU A 213 2.05 25.31 16.39
C LEU A 213 2.84 26.16 15.38
N GLU A 214 3.73 27.04 15.86
CA GLU A 214 4.64 27.78 14.99
C GLU A 214 5.64 26.87 14.26
N ASP A 215 6.19 25.87 14.95
CA ASP A 215 7.05 24.85 14.34
C ASP A 215 6.31 24.12 13.21
N LEU A 216 5.05 23.73 13.42
CA LEU A 216 4.21 23.14 12.37
C LEU A 216 4.02 24.10 11.18
N VAL A 217 3.74 25.38 11.42
CA VAL A 217 3.63 26.37 10.34
C VAL A 217 4.92 26.50 9.55
N ARG A 218 6.09 26.44 10.21
CA ARG A 218 7.40 26.46 9.52
C ARG A 218 7.56 25.22 8.63
N VAL A 219 7.24 24.04 9.14
CA VAL A 219 7.30 22.78 8.36
C VAL A 219 6.39 22.87 7.14
N LEU A 220 5.15 23.34 7.30
CA LEU A 220 4.20 23.50 6.20
C LEU A 220 4.68 24.51 5.14
N LYS A 221 5.25 25.64 5.56
CA LYS A 221 5.83 26.63 4.63
C LYS A 221 7.03 26.08 3.88
N SER A 222 7.94 25.38 4.56
CA SER A 222 9.08 24.74 3.90
C SER A 222 8.64 23.69 2.87
N ALA A 223 7.66 22.85 3.22
CA ALA A 223 7.09 21.88 2.28
C ALA A 223 6.40 22.56 1.07
N LYS A 224 5.70 23.68 1.29
CA LYS A 224 5.14 24.50 0.19
C LYS A 224 6.22 24.99 -0.77
N GLU A 225 7.30 25.58 -0.24
CA GLU A 225 8.39 26.08 -1.07
C GLU A 225 9.09 24.97 -1.87
N GLU A 226 9.25 23.78 -1.29
CA GLU A 226 9.84 22.63 -1.98
C GLU A 226 8.96 22.15 -3.15
N MET A 227 7.64 22.14 -2.97
CA MET A 227 6.69 21.83 -4.04
C MET A 227 6.76 22.86 -5.18
N GLU A 228 6.82 24.15 -4.85
CA GLU A 228 6.94 25.23 -5.85
C GLU A 228 8.27 25.18 -6.63
N LYS A 229 9.39 24.87 -5.95
CA LYS A 229 10.71 24.70 -6.58
C LYS A 229 10.77 23.46 -7.48
N GLY A 230 10.08 22.37 -7.09
CA GLY A 230 9.97 21.15 -7.90
C GLY A 230 9.20 21.37 -9.21
N VAL A 231 8.16 22.20 -9.18
CA VAL A 231 7.39 22.58 -10.39
C VAL A 231 8.22 23.49 -11.31
N ALA A 232 9.03 24.40 -10.76
CA ALA A 232 9.87 25.30 -11.55
C ALA A 232 11.02 24.58 -12.30
N ASN A 233 11.52 23.46 -11.77
CA ASN A 233 12.59 22.67 -12.40
C ASN A 233 12.09 21.53 -13.30
N GLY A 234 10.78 21.24 -13.34
CA GLY A 234 10.17 20.13 -14.10
C GLY A 234 9.69 20.48 -15.52
N GLY A 235 9.84 21.73 -15.96
CA GLY A 235 9.44 22.18 -17.30
C GLY A 235 10.52 21.89 -18.35
N GLY A 236 10.72 20.63 -18.73
CA GLY A 236 11.66 20.32 -19.83
C GLY A 236 12.02 18.86 -20.03
N SER A 237 11.08 18.03 -20.48
CA SER A 237 11.37 16.91 -21.39
C SER A 237 10.07 16.44 -22.03
N GLY A 238 9.96 16.64 -23.34
CA GLY A 238 8.77 16.33 -24.12
C GLY A 238 8.47 14.85 -24.21
N GLU A 239 7.19 14.55 -24.33
CA GLU A 239 6.71 13.33 -24.97
C GLU A 239 6.00 13.78 -26.24
N GLU A 240 6.58 13.39 -27.36
CA GLU A 240 5.99 13.50 -28.69
C GLU A 240 4.69 12.67 -28.70
N GLU A 241 3.59 13.32 -29.07
CA GLU A 241 2.32 12.66 -29.36
C GLU A 241 2.50 11.84 -30.65
N GLU A 242 2.62 10.51 -30.53
CA GLU A 242 2.34 9.60 -31.64
C GLU A 242 0.81 9.48 -31.78
N GLU A 243 0.24 10.25 -32.71
CA GLU A 243 -1.10 10.02 -33.24
C GLU A 243 -1.10 8.72 -34.07
N GLU A 244 -1.67 7.63 -33.54
CA GLU A 244 -2.02 6.47 -34.37
C GLU A 244 -3.27 6.77 -35.21
N GLU A 245 -3.03 6.94 -36.51
CA GLU A 245 -4.02 7.06 -37.58
C GLU A 245 -4.81 5.74 -37.72
N ILE A 246 -6.12 5.78 -37.41
CA ILE A 246 -7.03 4.66 -37.67
C ILE A 246 -7.31 4.62 -39.18
N VAL A 247 -6.70 3.66 -39.88
CA VAL A 247 -7.08 3.31 -41.25
C VAL A 247 -8.39 2.50 -41.20
N GLU A 248 -9.49 3.12 -41.64
CA GLU A 248 -10.71 2.42 -42.01
C GLU A 248 -10.50 1.70 -43.35
N ASP A 249 -10.44 0.36 -43.31
CA ASP A 249 -10.58 -0.46 -44.52
C ASP A 249 -12.07 -0.77 -44.75
N ASN A 250 -12.54 -0.39 -45.95
CA ASN A 250 -13.85 -0.67 -46.55
C ASN A 250 -14.11 -2.15 -46.81
#